data_AF-A0A1I7U6C3-F1
#
_entry.id   AF-A0A1I7U6C3-F1
#
_cell.length_a   1.000
_cell.length_b   1.000
_cell.length_c   1.000
_cell.angle_alpha   90.00
_cell.angle_beta   90.00
_cell.angle_gamma   90.00
#
_symmetry.space_group_name_H-M   'P 1'
#
loop_
_entity.id
_entity.type
_entity.pdbx_description
1 polymer ?
#
loop_
_entity_poly.entity_id
_entity_poly.type
_entity_poly.pdbx_seq_one_letter_code
_entity_poly.pdbx_strand_id
1 'polypeptide(L)'
;MADDYQREADRSAQHLRNSENIRISELTKQERRLQPSIIVESNDEKREKEYLEKKEKLIQKYITPRFEYPGTLPSRTSFVSGRGFLFTQNHLMTSDFMELSVSYSSLTNSNVNQFLKHWLAGGSPRLKTLSLEIDGVDINEITRGIEGIIPNETLRSEEYWTISGRELTFNDRMYLKRSDGVIATCCIHHPELLFARKMFVLAVWPDAKNNACLIDTFQLL
;
A
#
# COMPACT_ATOMS: atom_id res chain seq x y z
N MET A 1 58.40 -60.11 1.81
CA MET A 1 58.37 -59.20 2.99
C MET A 1 58.15 -57.75 2.55
N ALA A 2 58.95 -57.16 1.66
CA ALA A 2 58.81 -55.76 1.24
C ALA A 2 57.41 -55.38 0.65
N ASP A 3 56.81 -56.24 -0.17
CA ASP A 3 55.51 -55.95 -0.82
C ASP A 3 54.29 -55.97 0.12
N ASP A 4 54.40 -56.69 1.24
CA ASP A 4 53.33 -56.74 2.25
C ASP A 4 53.39 -55.50 3.15
N TYR A 5 54.61 -55.07 3.50
CA TYR A 5 54.84 -53.79 4.17
C TYR A 5 54.36 -52.60 3.32
N GLN A 6 54.57 -52.62 2.01
CA GLN A 6 54.08 -51.56 1.13
C GLN A 6 52.55 -51.53 1.08
N ARG A 7 51.88 -52.69 0.98
CA ARG A 7 50.42 -52.78 0.99
C ARG A 7 49.79 -52.37 2.33
N GLU A 8 50.49 -52.61 3.43
CA GLU A 8 50.05 -52.18 4.76
C GLU A 8 50.29 -50.68 4.98
N ALA A 9 51.38 -50.14 4.45
CA ALA A 9 51.62 -48.69 4.39
C ALA A 9 50.57 -47.97 3.54
N ASP A 10 50.20 -48.51 2.39
CA ASP A 10 49.18 -47.91 1.50
C ASP A 10 47.79 -47.93 2.15
N ARG A 11 47.42 -49.03 2.83
CA ARG A 11 46.16 -49.10 3.59
C ARG A 11 46.13 -48.14 4.76
N SER A 12 47.24 -48.00 5.47
CA SER A 12 47.38 -47.03 6.56
C SER A 12 47.29 -45.58 6.04
N ALA A 13 47.90 -45.30 4.89
CA ALA A 13 47.82 -43.99 4.24
C ALA A 13 46.38 -43.68 3.77
N GLN A 14 45.65 -44.67 3.26
CA GLN A 14 44.26 -44.49 2.85
C GLN A 14 43.34 -44.26 4.06
N HIS A 15 43.54 -45.00 5.15
CA HIS A 15 42.80 -44.78 6.39
C HIS A 15 43.06 -43.39 6.96
N LEU A 16 44.32 -42.94 6.94
CA LEU A 16 44.68 -41.59 7.40
C LEU A 16 43.98 -40.52 6.55
N ARG A 17 44.03 -40.63 5.22
CA ARG A 17 43.32 -39.71 4.30
C ARG A 17 41.81 -39.66 4.56
N ASN A 18 41.18 -40.82 4.78
CA ASN A 18 39.76 -40.88 5.07
C ASN A 18 39.43 -40.20 6.41
N SER A 19 40.27 -40.38 7.44
CA SER A 19 40.10 -39.72 8.73
C SER A 19 40.30 -38.20 8.67
N GLU A 20 41.26 -37.74 7.86
CA GLU A 20 41.48 -36.31 7.61
C GLU A 20 40.31 -35.67 6.86
N ASN A 21 39.76 -36.36 5.86
CA ASN A 21 38.59 -35.87 5.12
C ASN A 21 37.35 -35.74 6.00
N ILE A 22 37.13 -36.70 6.92
CA ILE A 22 36.02 -36.62 7.88
C ILE A 22 36.23 -35.42 8.80
N ARG A 23 37.44 -35.25 9.35
CA ARG A 23 37.80 -34.13 10.22
C ARG A 23 37.67 -32.78 9.50
N ILE A 24 38.08 -32.67 8.24
CA ILE A 24 37.91 -31.47 7.42
C ILE A 24 36.42 -31.19 7.17
N SER A 25 35.60 -32.23 6.94
CA SER A 25 34.15 -32.02 6.74
C SER A 25 33.48 -31.50 8.01
N GLU A 26 33.88 -32.00 9.18
CA GLU A 26 33.37 -31.56 10.47
C GLU A 26 33.87 -30.15 10.82
N LEU A 27 35.15 -29.84 10.55
CA LEU A 27 35.70 -28.50 10.67
C LEU A 27 34.99 -27.52 9.74
N THR A 28 34.72 -27.88 8.48
CA THR A 28 33.96 -27.05 7.53
C THR A 28 32.52 -26.83 7.99
N LYS A 29 31.90 -27.84 8.63
CA LYS A 29 30.55 -27.75 9.19
C LYS A 29 30.52 -26.90 10.47
N GLN A 30 31.57 -26.95 11.27
CA GLN A 30 31.76 -26.14 12.46
C GLN A 30 32.11 -24.69 12.09
N GLU A 31 32.94 -24.46 11.07
CA GLU A 31 33.19 -23.14 10.46
C GLU A 31 31.90 -22.56 9.88
N ARG A 32 31.04 -23.33 9.21
CA ARG A 32 29.71 -22.83 8.80
C ARG A 32 28.78 -22.49 9.96
N ARG A 33 28.99 -23.07 11.14
CA ARG A 33 28.23 -22.78 12.37
C ARG A 33 28.85 -21.61 13.18
N LEU A 34 30.15 -21.38 13.03
CA LEU A 34 30.94 -20.37 13.75
C LEU A 34 31.21 -19.12 12.91
N GLN A 35 31.07 -19.17 11.59
CA GLN A 35 30.94 -17.97 10.77
C GLN A 35 29.70 -17.26 11.33
N PRO A 36 29.87 -16.07 11.93
CA PRO A 36 28.74 -15.22 12.19
C PRO A 36 28.03 -15.06 10.85
N SER A 37 26.72 -14.87 10.86
CA SER A 37 26.04 -14.22 9.75
C SER A 37 26.70 -12.85 9.58
N ILE A 38 27.82 -12.79 8.87
CA ILE A 38 28.37 -11.56 8.34
C ILE A 38 27.38 -11.22 7.25
N ILE A 39 26.30 -10.56 7.68
CA ILE A 39 25.66 -9.57 6.86
C ILE A 39 26.83 -8.69 6.43
N VAL A 40 27.20 -8.85 5.17
CA VAL A 40 28.06 -7.90 4.52
C VAL A 40 27.28 -6.59 4.65
N GLU A 41 27.70 -5.72 5.56
CA GLU A 41 27.38 -4.29 5.55
C GLU A 41 27.99 -3.71 4.26
N SER A 42 27.48 -4.12 3.09
CA SER A 42 27.92 -3.66 1.78
C SER A 42 27.10 -2.44 1.44
N ASN A 43 27.63 -1.25 1.70
CA ASN A 43 27.35 0.07 1.07
C ASN A 43 25.90 0.58 0.90
N ASP A 44 24.91 -0.29 0.85
CA ASP A 44 23.48 -0.03 0.83
C ASP A 44 23.03 0.46 2.19
N GLU A 45 23.51 -0.06 3.32
CA GLU A 45 23.14 0.50 4.63
C GLU A 45 23.67 1.92 4.87
N LYS A 46 24.82 2.29 4.28
CA LYS A 46 25.35 3.65 4.37
C LYS A 46 24.61 4.60 3.42
N ARG A 47 24.28 4.14 2.21
CA ARG A 47 23.40 4.88 1.26
C ARG A 47 21.96 4.95 1.75
N GLU A 48 21.49 3.93 2.43
CA GLU A 48 20.18 3.82 3.06
C GLU A 48 20.19 4.69 4.31
N LYS A 49 21.19 4.65 5.20
CA LYS A 49 21.35 5.65 6.28
C LYS A 49 21.47 7.07 5.76
N GLU A 50 22.13 7.31 4.64
CA GLU A 50 22.25 8.65 4.04
C GLU A 50 20.94 9.06 3.34
N TYR A 51 20.19 8.12 2.77
CA TYR A 51 18.86 8.31 2.21
C TYR A 51 17.80 8.44 3.30
N LEU A 52 17.94 7.75 4.43
CA LEU A 52 17.12 7.82 5.63
C LEU A 52 17.51 9.06 6.42
N GLU A 53 18.77 9.50 6.47
CA GLU A 53 19.17 10.81 7.00
C GLU A 53 18.71 11.94 6.08
N LYS A 54 18.71 11.77 4.75
CA LYS A 54 18.09 12.74 3.82
C LYS A 54 16.58 12.74 3.94
N LYS A 55 15.95 11.57 4.08
CA LYS A 55 14.51 11.40 4.30
C LYS A 55 14.10 11.89 5.69
N GLU A 56 14.95 11.73 6.71
CA GLU A 56 14.79 12.26 8.06
C GLU A 56 15.13 13.76 8.14
N LYS A 57 16.07 14.26 7.34
CA LYS A 57 16.25 15.70 7.12
C LYS A 57 15.09 16.29 6.30
N LEU A 58 14.38 15.48 5.51
CA LEU A 58 13.09 15.81 4.89
C LEU A 58 11.88 15.55 5.82
N ILE A 59 12.07 14.86 6.95
CA ILE A 59 11.20 14.95 8.13
C ILE A 59 11.67 16.19 8.90
N GLN A 60 11.49 17.36 8.27
CA GLN A 60 11.85 18.64 8.86
C GLN A 60 11.10 18.78 10.19
N LYS A 61 11.90 18.72 11.25
CA LYS A 61 11.59 18.35 12.63
C LYS A 61 10.65 19.29 13.39
N TYR A 62 10.25 20.43 12.84
CA TYR A 62 9.29 21.35 13.46
C TYR A 62 8.60 22.16 12.39
N ILE A 63 7.62 21.57 11.73
CA ILE A 63 6.68 22.34 10.95
C ILE A 63 5.54 22.73 11.88
N THR A 64 5.56 24.01 12.27
CA THR A 64 4.51 24.72 13.00
C THR A 64 3.14 24.41 12.38
N PRO A 65 2.02 24.43 13.13
CA PRO A 65 0.67 24.14 12.61
C PRO A 65 0.13 25.05 11.48
N ARG A 66 1.00 25.81 10.80
CA ARG A 66 0.71 26.82 9.77
C ARG A 66 1.46 26.63 8.46
N PHE A 67 2.17 25.52 8.25
CA PHE A 67 2.80 25.27 6.96
C PHE A 67 1.85 24.50 6.06
N GLU A 68 1.15 25.24 5.23
CA GLU A 68 0.47 24.69 4.08
C GLU A 68 1.51 24.52 2.97
N TYR A 69 1.63 23.33 2.38
CA TYR A 69 2.41 23.20 1.15
C TYR A 69 1.62 23.88 0.03
N PRO A 70 2.10 24.97 -0.58
CA PRO A 70 1.30 25.75 -1.54
C PRO A 70 1.36 25.18 -2.97
N GLY A 71 2.12 24.11 -3.19
CA GLY A 71 2.35 23.54 -4.52
C GLY A 71 1.33 22.46 -4.90
N THR A 72 1.13 22.27 -6.19
CA THR A 72 0.47 21.07 -6.71
C THR A 72 1.34 19.85 -6.38
N LEU A 73 0.74 18.79 -5.85
CA LEU A 73 1.48 17.54 -5.67
C LEU A 73 1.81 16.98 -7.07
N PRO A 74 3.05 16.55 -7.33
CA PRO A 74 3.42 16.05 -8.66
C PRO A 74 2.55 14.86 -9.02
N SER A 75 2.22 14.71 -10.32
CA SER A 75 1.46 13.56 -10.82
C SER A 75 2.14 12.27 -10.37
N ARG A 76 1.42 11.47 -9.58
CA ARG A 76 1.93 10.23 -8.98
C ARG A 76 0.89 9.14 -9.15
N THR A 77 1.37 7.93 -9.44
CA THR A 77 0.53 6.74 -9.49
C THR A 77 -0.15 6.49 -8.13
N SER A 78 0.57 6.66 -7.02
CA SER A 78 0.02 6.50 -5.67
C SER A 78 0.61 7.52 -4.69
N PHE A 79 -0.21 8.03 -3.77
CA PHE A 79 0.19 8.85 -2.63
C PHE A 79 -0.42 8.31 -1.35
N VAL A 80 0.42 8.04 -0.36
CA VAL A 80 0.01 7.56 0.97
C VAL A 80 0.58 8.48 2.05
N SER A 81 -0.25 9.01 2.94
CA SER A 81 0.18 9.83 4.07
C SER A 81 -0.45 9.36 5.38
N GLY A 82 0.41 8.99 6.34
CA GLY A 82 0.00 8.62 7.71
C GLY A 82 -0.21 9.81 8.66
N ARG A 83 0.04 11.05 8.20
CA ARG A 83 -0.10 12.28 8.98
C ARG A 83 -0.68 13.37 8.09
N GLY A 84 -1.94 13.19 7.73
CA GLY A 84 -2.68 14.00 6.76
C GLY A 84 -3.14 15.38 7.23
N PHE A 85 -2.72 15.87 8.40
CA PHE A 85 -3.17 17.18 8.90
C PHE A 85 -2.75 18.36 8.01
N LEU A 86 -1.74 18.17 7.14
CA LEU A 86 -1.33 19.14 6.11
C LEU A 86 -2.06 18.93 4.77
N PHE A 87 -2.88 17.88 4.67
CA PHE A 87 -3.64 17.57 3.47
C PHE A 87 -4.93 18.38 3.47
N THR A 88 -4.96 19.42 2.66
CA THR A 88 -6.09 20.34 2.55
C THR A 88 -7.04 19.89 1.44
N GLN A 89 -8.23 20.50 1.41
CA GLN A 89 -9.14 20.35 0.29
C GLN A 89 -8.49 20.74 -1.04
N ASN A 90 -7.66 21.80 -1.08
CA ASN A 90 -7.01 22.21 -2.31
C ASN A 90 -6.13 21.09 -2.89
N HIS A 91 -5.39 20.36 -2.04
CA HIS A 91 -4.64 19.18 -2.48
C HIS A 91 -5.55 18.09 -3.05
N LEU A 92 -6.69 17.83 -2.40
CA LEU A 92 -7.68 16.86 -2.88
C LEU A 92 -8.26 17.22 -4.26
N MET A 93 -8.48 18.51 -4.52
CA MET A 93 -9.13 19.01 -5.73
C MET A 93 -8.17 19.21 -6.91
N THR A 94 -6.90 19.48 -6.66
CA THR A 94 -5.94 19.89 -7.71
C THR A 94 -4.92 18.82 -8.06
N SER A 95 -4.77 17.79 -7.22
CA SER A 95 -3.74 16.78 -7.45
C SER A 95 -4.21 15.69 -8.40
N ASP A 96 -3.30 15.29 -9.29
CA ASP A 96 -3.52 14.22 -10.26
C ASP A 96 -2.98 12.89 -9.70
N PHE A 97 -3.86 12.16 -8.98
CA PHE A 97 -3.56 10.85 -8.40
C PHE A 97 -4.38 9.75 -9.07
N MET A 98 -3.79 8.57 -9.22
CA MET A 98 -4.56 7.35 -9.47
C MET A 98 -4.98 6.69 -8.16
N GLU A 99 -4.11 6.66 -7.15
CA GLU A 99 -4.42 6.14 -5.82
C GLU A 99 -4.02 7.12 -4.72
N LEU A 100 -4.94 7.43 -3.80
CA LEU A 100 -4.73 8.33 -2.68
C LEU A 100 -5.20 7.69 -1.38
N SER A 101 -4.33 7.61 -0.38
CA SER A 101 -4.66 7.16 0.97
C SER A 101 -4.13 8.14 2.01
N VAL A 102 -5.00 8.72 2.83
CA VAL A 102 -4.63 9.72 3.84
C VAL A 102 -5.25 9.37 5.18
N SER A 103 -4.40 9.10 6.16
CA SER A 103 -4.77 8.91 7.57
C SER A 103 -4.56 10.20 8.37
N TYR A 104 -5.29 10.34 9.48
CA TYR A 104 -5.22 11.52 10.37
C TYR A 104 -5.36 12.85 9.62
N SER A 105 -6.31 12.95 8.69
CA SER A 105 -6.56 14.18 7.94
C SER A 105 -7.38 15.19 8.74
N SER A 106 -7.26 16.47 8.38
CA SER A 106 -8.17 17.53 8.86
C SER A 106 -9.32 17.80 7.88
N LEU A 107 -9.52 16.91 6.91
CA LEU A 107 -10.63 17.02 5.96
C LEU A 107 -11.95 16.78 6.68
N THR A 108 -13.00 17.41 6.18
CA THR A 108 -14.37 17.28 6.69
C THR A 108 -15.27 16.55 5.69
N ASN A 109 -16.44 16.10 6.13
CA ASN A 109 -17.49 15.56 5.24
C ASN A 109 -17.79 16.53 4.08
N SER A 110 -17.79 17.84 4.34
CA SER A 110 -17.99 18.89 3.33
C SER A 110 -16.87 18.93 2.28
N ASN A 111 -15.60 18.77 2.69
CA ASN A 111 -14.49 18.73 1.73
C ASN A 111 -14.59 17.51 0.81
N VAL A 112 -15.00 16.34 1.34
CA VAL A 112 -15.23 15.14 0.52
C VAL A 112 -16.44 15.31 -0.38
N ASN A 113 -17.55 15.86 0.11
CA ASN A 113 -18.73 16.17 -0.73
C ASN A 113 -18.35 17.05 -1.93
N GLN A 114 -17.56 18.10 -1.70
CA GLN A 114 -17.08 18.98 -2.76
C GLN A 114 -16.17 18.24 -3.76
N PHE A 115 -15.32 17.34 -3.26
CA PHE A 115 -14.52 16.48 -4.12
C PHE A 115 -15.36 15.51 -4.95
N LEU A 116 -16.36 14.86 -4.37
CA LEU A 116 -17.24 13.94 -5.11
C LEU A 116 -18.00 14.69 -6.22
N LYS A 117 -18.50 15.89 -5.92
CA LYS A 117 -19.13 16.76 -6.94
C LYS A 117 -18.15 17.13 -8.05
N HIS A 118 -16.90 17.46 -7.71
CA HIS A 118 -15.86 17.71 -8.70
C HIS A 118 -15.56 16.49 -9.57
N TRP A 119 -15.42 15.32 -8.96
CA TRP A 119 -15.18 14.07 -9.68
C TRP A 119 -16.37 13.72 -10.59
N LEU A 120 -17.61 13.85 -10.12
CA LEU A 120 -18.83 13.62 -10.92
C LEU A 120 -18.98 14.58 -12.10
N ALA A 121 -18.41 15.78 -12.00
CA ALA A 121 -18.33 16.74 -13.10
C ALA A 121 -17.19 16.45 -14.09
N GLY A 122 -16.46 15.34 -13.93
CA GLY A 122 -15.33 14.95 -14.80
C GLY A 122 -13.95 15.32 -14.25
N GLY A 123 -13.89 15.88 -13.04
CA GLY A 123 -12.64 16.14 -12.33
C GLY A 123 -11.87 14.87 -11.94
N SER A 124 -10.57 15.02 -11.68
CA SER A 124 -9.65 13.91 -11.33
C SER A 124 -9.85 12.65 -12.19
N PRO A 125 -9.74 12.73 -13.53
CA PRO A 125 -10.13 11.65 -14.45
C PRO A 125 -9.30 10.38 -14.31
N ARG A 126 -8.09 10.48 -13.72
CA ARG A 126 -7.18 9.34 -13.50
C ARG A 126 -7.43 8.61 -12.19
N LEU A 127 -8.30 9.13 -11.31
CA LEU A 127 -8.56 8.53 -10.01
C LEU A 127 -9.09 7.11 -10.15
N LYS A 128 -8.46 6.18 -9.43
CA LYS A 128 -8.85 4.78 -9.29
C LYS A 128 -9.23 4.44 -7.86
N THR A 129 -8.53 4.96 -6.87
CA THR A 129 -8.84 4.67 -5.46
C THR A 129 -8.57 5.87 -4.58
N LEU A 130 -9.49 6.15 -3.67
CA LEU A 130 -9.38 7.18 -2.65
C LEU A 130 -9.75 6.55 -1.30
N SER A 131 -8.93 6.80 -0.28
CA SER A 131 -9.19 6.39 1.10
C SER A 131 -8.81 7.53 2.03
N LEU A 132 -9.79 8.06 2.75
CA LEU A 132 -9.62 9.24 3.61
C LEU A 132 -10.14 8.93 5.01
N GLU A 133 -9.25 9.04 5.98
CA GLU A 133 -9.62 9.04 7.38
C GLU A 133 -10.09 10.45 7.78
N ILE A 134 -11.35 10.55 8.18
CA ILE A 134 -12.04 11.79 8.49
C ILE A 134 -12.70 11.66 9.85
N ASP A 135 -12.58 12.72 10.65
CA ASP A 135 -13.21 12.75 11.97
C ASP A 135 -14.72 12.89 11.84
N GLY A 136 -15.48 12.03 12.54
CA GLY A 136 -16.94 12.05 12.49
C GLY A 136 -17.52 11.82 11.08
N VAL A 137 -16.94 10.87 10.31
CA VAL A 137 -17.44 10.56 8.95
C VAL A 137 -18.94 10.24 8.95
N ASP A 138 -19.67 10.92 8.09
CA ASP A 138 -21.11 10.75 7.88
C ASP A 138 -21.38 10.68 6.37
N ILE A 139 -21.84 9.51 5.94
CA ILE A 139 -22.12 9.26 4.53
C ILE A 139 -23.24 10.15 4.00
N ASN A 140 -24.23 10.50 4.83
CA ASN A 140 -25.35 11.37 4.43
C ASN A 140 -24.86 12.80 4.18
N GLU A 141 -23.92 13.29 4.99
CA GLU A 141 -23.30 14.60 4.74
C GLU A 141 -22.40 14.59 3.50
N ILE A 142 -21.60 13.54 3.33
CA ILE A 142 -20.71 13.37 2.18
C ILE A 142 -21.50 13.30 0.87
N THR A 143 -22.69 12.70 0.89
CA THR A 143 -23.52 12.48 -0.30
C THR A 143 -24.60 13.54 -0.51
N ARG A 144 -24.71 14.51 0.40
CA ARG A 144 -25.76 15.54 0.36
C ARG A 144 -25.76 16.31 -0.96
N GLY A 145 -26.91 16.27 -1.63
CA GLY A 145 -27.14 16.96 -2.91
C GLY A 145 -26.31 16.41 -4.06
N ILE A 146 -25.90 15.13 -3.99
CA ILE A 146 -25.34 14.40 -5.12
C ILE A 146 -26.47 13.61 -5.79
N GLU A 147 -26.63 13.83 -7.09
CA GLU A 147 -27.51 13.03 -7.96
C GLU A 147 -26.73 11.83 -8.54
N GLY A 148 -27.44 10.77 -8.96
CA GLY A 148 -26.79 9.59 -9.54
C GLY A 148 -26.16 8.63 -8.51
N ILE A 149 -26.59 8.72 -7.23
CA ILE A 149 -26.32 7.69 -6.23
C ILE A 149 -27.25 6.51 -6.51
N ILE A 150 -26.66 5.32 -6.61
CA ILE A 150 -27.39 4.06 -6.73
C ILE A 150 -27.18 3.31 -5.42
N PRO A 151 -28.25 2.99 -4.67
CA PRO A 151 -28.13 2.23 -3.43
C PRO A 151 -27.70 0.79 -3.74
N ASN A 152 -27.06 0.13 -2.77
CA ASN A 152 -26.78 -1.30 -2.90
C ASN A 152 -28.05 -2.12 -2.61
N GLU A 153 -28.60 -2.73 -3.65
CA GLU A 153 -29.77 -3.62 -3.54
C GLU A 153 -29.36 -5.09 -3.30
N THR A 154 -28.05 -5.39 -3.29
CA THR A 154 -27.53 -6.76 -3.18
C THR A 154 -26.86 -7.01 -1.85
N LEU A 155 -27.05 -8.20 -1.27
CA LEU A 155 -26.28 -8.63 -0.10
C LEU A 155 -24.89 -9.20 -0.46
N ARG A 156 -24.56 -9.26 -1.76
CA ARG A 156 -23.30 -9.83 -2.23
C ARG A 156 -22.17 -8.84 -2.00
N SER A 157 -21.09 -9.32 -1.40
CA SER A 157 -19.85 -8.55 -1.29
C SER A 157 -19.23 -8.28 -2.66
N GLU A 158 -18.68 -7.08 -2.86
CA GLU A 158 -17.96 -6.70 -4.08
C GLU A 158 -16.47 -6.53 -3.76
N GLU A 159 -15.64 -7.21 -4.53
CA GLU A 159 -14.17 -7.19 -4.40
C GLU A 159 -13.58 -6.25 -5.45
N TYR A 160 -12.62 -5.43 -5.04
CA TYR A 160 -11.94 -4.50 -5.93
C TYR A 160 -10.42 -4.58 -5.71
N TRP A 161 -9.68 -4.74 -6.81
CA TRP A 161 -8.21 -4.73 -6.78
C TRP A 161 -7.66 -3.34 -7.08
N THR A 162 -6.95 -2.75 -6.11
CA THR A 162 -6.25 -1.48 -6.31
C THR A 162 -5.04 -1.66 -7.22
N ILE A 163 -4.55 -0.56 -7.80
CA ILE A 163 -3.33 -0.55 -8.60
C ILE A 163 -2.08 -0.87 -7.76
N SER A 164 -2.12 -0.61 -6.45
CA SER A 164 -1.11 -1.02 -5.48
C SER A 164 -1.14 -2.51 -5.12
N GLY A 165 -2.11 -3.27 -5.64
CA GLY A 165 -2.26 -4.71 -5.40
C GLY A 165 -2.99 -5.07 -4.10
N ARG A 166 -3.63 -4.08 -3.45
CA ARG A 166 -4.50 -4.31 -2.30
C ARG A 166 -5.88 -4.74 -2.77
N GLU A 167 -6.48 -5.67 -2.04
CA GLU A 167 -7.89 -6.02 -2.20
C GLU A 167 -8.76 -5.18 -1.25
N LEU A 168 -9.83 -4.60 -1.78
CA LEU A 168 -10.87 -3.92 -1.02
C LEU A 168 -12.16 -4.73 -1.10
N THR A 169 -12.83 -4.86 0.03
CA THR A 169 -14.10 -5.59 0.14
C THR A 169 -15.22 -4.63 0.53
N PHE A 170 -16.26 -4.55 -0.29
CA PHE A 170 -17.38 -3.64 -0.11
C PHE A 170 -18.66 -4.42 0.23
N ASN A 171 -19.02 -4.43 1.52
CA ASN A 171 -20.23 -5.09 2.01
C ASN A 171 -21.42 -4.13 2.07
N ASP A 172 -21.27 -3.03 2.81
CA ASP A 172 -22.24 -1.93 2.89
C ASP A 172 -21.74 -0.76 2.05
N ARG A 173 -22.33 -0.56 0.88
CA ARG A 173 -21.79 0.30 -0.17
C ARG A 173 -22.90 1.04 -0.91
N MET A 174 -22.50 2.03 -1.67
CA MET A 174 -23.31 2.67 -2.69
C MET A 174 -22.47 2.90 -3.93
N TYR A 175 -23.14 3.21 -5.03
CA TYR A 175 -22.48 3.47 -6.29
C TYR A 175 -22.75 4.90 -6.72
N LEU A 176 -21.76 5.49 -7.36
CA LEU A 176 -21.81 6.83 -7.95
C LEU A 176 -21.63 6.68 -9.46
N LYS A 177 -22.60 7.14 -10.24
CA LYS A 177 -22.51 7.18 -11.69
C LYS A 177 -22.12 8.58 -12.15
N ARG A 178 -20.93 8.70 -12.73
CA ARG A 178 -20.46 9.92 -13.37
C ARG A 178 -21.18 10.14 -14.70
N SER A 179 -21.24 11.39 -15.16
CA SER A 179 -21.93 11.80 -16.40
C SER A 179 -21.42 11.10 -17.66
N ASP A 180 -20.16 10.67 -17.68
CA ASP A 180 -19.54 9.89 -18.76
C ASP A 180 -19.82 8.38 -18.67
N GLY A 181 -20.65 7.95 -17.72
CA GLY A 181 -21.01 6.55 -17.49
C GLY A 181 -20.02 5.79 -16.60
N VAL A 182 -18.92 6.41 -16.16
CA VAL A 182 -17.98 5.77 -15.24
C VAL A 182 -18.65 5.56 -13.88
N ILE A 183 -18.53 4.33 -13.37
CA ILE A 183 -19.08 3.94 -12.06
C ILE A 183 -17.97 3.91 -11.03
N ALA A 184 -18.26 4.42 -9.84
CA ALA A 184 -17.45 4.21 -8.66
C ALA A 184 -18.28 3.58 -7.54
N THR A 185 -17.68 2.69 -6.77
CA THR A 185 -18.25 2.16 -5.52
C THR A 185 -17.66 2.96 -4.36
N CYS A 186 -18.48 3.35 -3.37
CA CYS A 186 -17.98 3.93 -2.12
C CYS A 186 -18.65 3.34 -0.88
N CYS A 187 -17.92 3.40 0.23
CA CYS A 187 -18.40 2.98 1.54
C CYS A 187 -17.71 3.75 2.66
N ILE A 188 -18.23 3.58 3.87
CA ILE A 188 -17.47 3.85 5.09
C ILE A 188 -16.87 2.52 5.56
N HIS A 189 -15.54 2.43 5.54
CA HIS A 189 -14.85 1.32 6.15
C HIS A 189 -14.76 1.51 7.66
N HIS A 190 -15.23 0.50 8.38
CA HIS A 190 -15.18 0.42 9.84
C HIS A 190 -14.04 -0.51 10.24
N PRO A 191 -12.89 0.04 10.70
CA PRO A 191 -11.85 -0.81 11.25
C PRO A 191 -12.37 -1.55 12.50
N GLU A 192 -11.98 -2.80 12.68
CA GLU A 192 -12.42 -3.64 13.82
C GLU A 192 -11.98 -3.09 15.18
N LEU A 193 -10.99 -2.18 15.19
CA LEU A 193 -10.50 -1.53 16.40
C LEU A 193 -11.42 -0.36 16.78
N LEU A 194 -12.03 -0.44 17.96
CA LEU A 194 -13.01 0.54 18.50
C LEU A 194 -12.53 2.01 18.54
N PHE A 195 -11.21 2.26 18.52
CA PHE A 195 -10.63 3.60 18.53
C PHE A 195 -10.06 4.05 17.19
N ALA A 196 -10.08 3.18 16.17
CA ALA A 196 -9.62 3.54 14.85
C ALA A 196 -10.68 4.39 14.16
N ARG A 197 -10.26 5.52 13.60
CA ARG A 197 -11.15 6.39 12.85
C ARG A 197 -11.64 5.65 11.60
N LYS A 198 -12.93 5.83 11.35
CA LYS A 198 -13.58 5.32 10.14
C LYS A 198 -12.95 5.97 8.90
N MET A 199 -12.91 5.23 7.80
CA MET A 199 -12.37 5.74 6.53
C MET A 199 -13.49 5.82 5.49
N PHE A 200 -13.57 6.95 4.80
CA PHE A 200 -14.31 7.01 3.54
C PHE A 200 -13.46 6.37 2.44
N VAL A 201 -14.03 5.43 1.70
CA VAL A 201 -13.36 4.73 0.60
C VAL A 201 -14.18 4.89 -0.67
N LEU A 202 -13.51 5.24 -1.77
CA LEU A 202 -14.06 5.32 -3.12
C LEU A 202 -13.16 4.54 -4.08
N ALA A 203 -13.73 3.68 -4.90
CA ALA A 203 -13.04 2.86 -5.89
C ALA A 203 -13.72 2.99 -7.26
N VAL A 204 -12.94 3.29 -8.31
CA VAL A 204 -13.45 3.60 -9.65
C VAL A 204 -13.21 2.44 -10.61
N TRP A 205 -14.29 1.92 -11.20
CA TRP A 205 -14.25 0.76 -12.09
C TRP A 205 -13.72 1.11 -13.50
N PRO A 206 -13.16 0.14 -14.25
CA PRO A 206 -12.79 -1.20 -13.79
C PRO A 206 -11.59 -1.17 -12.83
N ASP A 207 -11.45 -2.23 -12.06
CA ASP A 207 -10.35 -2.42 -11.11
C ASP A 207 -9.02 -2.75 -11.82
N ALA A 208 -7.94 -2.96 -11.05
CA ALA A 208 -6.61 -3.26 -11.61
C ALA A 208 -6.51 -4.64 -12.30
N LYS A 209 -7.46 -5.54 -12.06
CA LYS A 209 -7.60 -6.84 -12.76
C LYS A 209 -8.57 -6.77 -13.94
N ASN A 210 -9.07 -5.58 -14.26
CA ASN A 210 -10.07 -5.33 -15.30
C ASN A 210 -11.43 -5.97 -15.02
N ASN A 211 -11.75 -6.23 -13.74
CA ASN A 211 -13.09 -6.60 -13.32
C ASN A 211 -14.03 -5.39 -13.45
N ALA A 212 -15.27 -5.64 -13.85
CA ALA A 212 -16.31 -4.63 -13.94
C ALA A 212 -17.13 -4.54 -12.64
N CYS A 213 -17.81 -3.41 -12.46
CA CYS A 213 -18.79 -3.22 -11.39
C CYS A 213 -19.92 -4.26 -11.51
N LEU A 214 -20.46 -4.72 -10.38
CA LEU A 214 -21.58 -5.66 -10.36
C LEU A 214 -22.92 -5.04 -10.79
N ILE A 215 -23.05 -3.71 -10.80
CA ILE A 215 -24.26 -3.06 -11.30
C ILE A 215 -24.28 -3.14 -12.82
N ASP A 216 -25.37 -3.72 -13.34
CA ASP A 216 -25.65 -3.75 -14.76
C ASP A 216 -26.08 -2.34 -15.23
N THR A 217 -25.22 -1.70 -16.03
CA THR A 217 -25.47 -0.35 -16.57
C THR A 217 -26.72 -0.26 -17.45
N PHE A 218 -27.25 -1.40 -17.90
CA PHE A 218 -28.45 -1.47 -18.75
C PHE A 218 -29.78 -1.30 -17.99
N GLN A 219 -29.80 -1.33 -16.66
CA GLN A 219 -31.03 -1.19 -15.88
C GLN A 219 -31.37 0.25 -15.45
N LEU A 220 -30.57 1.24 -15.85
CA LEU A 220 -30.67 2.64 -15.39
C LEU A 220 -30.81 3.67 -16.54
N LEU A 221 -31.34 3.25 -17.69
CA LEU A 221 -31.82 4.11 -18.79
C LEU A 221 -33.35 4.11 -18.78
#